data_AF-A0A533UYH1-F1
#
_entry.id   AF-A0A533UYH1-F1
#
_cell.length_a   1.000
_cell.length_b   1.000
_cell.length_c   1.000
_cell.angle_alpha   90.00
_cell.angle_beta   90.00
_cell.angle_gamma   90.00
#
_symmetry.space_group_name_H-M   'P 1'
#
loop_
_entity.id
_entity.type
_entity.pdbx_description
1 polymer ?
#
loop_
_entity_poly.entity_id
_entity_poly.type
_entity_poly.pdbx_seq_one_letter_code
_entity_poly.pdbx_strand_id
1 'polypeptide(L)' 'MNYKVLLLFSILEVSINSKKYTLNYNPAKYDDKSKRYVKKDIMYDTFTEAKDLQWECDKCKCTFSKYPDLKGHKTEKHSY' A
#
# COMPACT_ATOMS: atom_id res chain seq x y z
N MET A 1 -2.24 -51.20 0.40
CA MET A 1 -1.46 -50.10 -0.19
C MET A 1 -2.10 -48.78 0.20
N ASN A 2 -1.35 -47.92 0.88
CA ASN A 2 -1.82 -46.67 1.48
C ASN A 2 -1.84 -45.56 0.42
N TYR A 3 -3.01 -45.10 -0.01
CA TYR A 3 -3.13 -43.82 -0.70
C TYR A 3 -3.68 -42.78 0.28
N LYS A 4 -2.77 -42.09 0.98
CA LYS A 4 -3.07 -40.82 1.63
C LYS A 4 -3.36 -39.79 0.53
N VAL A 5 -4.63 -39.63 0.17
CA VAL A 5 -5.07 -38.50 -0.68
C VAL A 5 -5.50 -37.38 0.26
N LEU A 6 -4.57 -36.45 0.49
CA LEU A 6 -4.83 -35.20 1.18
C LEU A 6 -5.83 -34.40 0.35
N LEU A 7 -7.07 -34.34 0.82
CA LEU A 7 -8.06 -33.38 0.34
C LEU A 7 -7.62 -31.99 0.78
N LEU A 8 -6.81 -31.35 -0.06
CA LEU A 8 -6.66 -29.90 -0.10
C LEU A 8 -8.04 -29.35 -0.51
N PHE A 9 -8.89 -29.12 0.50
CA PHE A 9 -10.13 -28.38 0.31
C PHE A 9 -9.73 -27.03 -0.24
N SER A 10 -10.05 -26.91 -1.52
CA SER A 10 -9.85 -25.77 -2.38
C SER A 10 -10.28 -24.53 -1.62
N ILE A 11 -9.30 -23.72 -1.23
CA ILE A 11 -9.52 -22.33 -0.88
C ILE A 11 -10.11 -21.74 -2.16
N LEU A 12 -11.44 -21.74 -2.22
CA LEU A 12 -12.20 -20.98 -3.19
C LEU A 12 -11.96 -19.52 -2.79
N GLU A 13 -10.76 -19.01 -3.10
CA GLU A 13 -10.48 -17.59 -3.10
C GLU A 13 -11.34 -17.02 -4.22
N VAL A 14 -12.60 -16.74 -3.86
CA VAL A 14 -13.45 -15.82 -4.59
C VAL A 14 -12.66 -14.51 -4.61
N SER A 15 -11.83 -14.36 -5.65
CA SER A 15 -11.13 -13.14 -5.98
C SER A 15 -12.18 -12.14 -6.43
N ILE A 16 -12.87 -11.56 -5.45
CA ILE A 16 -13.67 -10.36 -5.63
C ILE A 16 -12.68 -9.34 -6.21
N ASN A 17 -12.93 -8.97 -7.46
CA ASN A 17 -12.10 -8.10 -8.27
C ASN A 17 -12.20 -6.66 -7.73
N SER A 18 -11.77 -6.42 -6.49
CA SER A 18 -11.87 -5.16 -5.75
C SER A 18 -10.64 -4.25 -5.95
N LYS A 19 -9.76 -4.60 -6.90
CA LYS A 19 -8.53 -3.83 -7.26
C LYS A 19 -8.79 -2.36 -7.60
N LYS A 20 -10.05 -1.97 -7.87
CA LYS A 20 -10.42 -0.58 -8.20
C LYS A 20 -10.17 0.43 -7.06
N TYR A 21 -10.07 0.00 -5.80
CA TYR A 21 -10.00 0.94 -4.67
C TYR A 21 -8.94 0.61 -3.62
N THR A 22 -7.79 0.04 -4.02
CA THR A 22 -6.67 -0.08 -3.08
C THR A 22 -6.23 1.33 -2.64
N LEU A 23 -6.61 1.70 -1.41
CA LEU A 23 -6.17 2.90 -0.73
C LEU A 23 -4.76 2.64 -0.22
N ASN A 24 -3.77 3.06 -1.00
CA ASN A 24 -2.35 2.96 -0.64
C ASN A 24 -1.96 4.06 0.35
N TYR A 25 -2.61 4.04 1.51
CA TYR A 25 -2.31 4.93 2.63
C TYR A 25 -1.22 4.29 3.49
N ASN A 26 -0.08 4.97 3.60
CA ASN A 26 1.10 4.48 4.32
C ASN A 26 1.67 5.63 5.16
N PRO A 27 1.03 5.97 6.30
CA PRO A 27 1.53 6.99 7.19
C PRO A 27 2.84 6.54 7.82
N ALA A 28 3.79 7.46 7.96
CA ALA A 28 5.00 7.19 8.70
C ALA A 28 4.73 7.10 10.20
N LYS A 29 5.50 6.25 10.89
CA LYS A 29 5.45 6.08 12.34
C LYS A 29 6.72 6.64 12.95
N TYR A 30 6.62 7.33 14.07
CA TYR A 30 7.81 7.75 14.80
C TYR A 30 8.48 6.54 15.44
N ASP A 31 9.77 6.36 15.17
CA ASP A 31 10.63 5.35 15.78
C ASP A 31 11.52 6.01 16.84
N ASP A 32 11.34 5.62 18.09
CA ASP A 32 12.02 6.25 19.22
C ASP A 32 13.52 5.90 19.29
N LYS A 33 13.93 4.75 18.75
CA LYS A 33 15.32 4.29 18.76
C LYS A 33 16.19 5.11 17.82
N SER A 34 15.69 5.34 16.60
CA SER A 34 16.35 6.14 15.57
C SER A 34 16.03 7.63 15.68
N LYS A 35 15.05 8.01 16.53
CA LYS A 35 14.51 9.36 16.67
C LYS A 35 13.99 9.95 15.36
N ARG A 36 13.46 9.10 14.47
CA ARG A 36 13.03 9.45 13.10
C ARG A 36 11.67 8.88 12.76
N TYR A 37 11.04 9.39 11.71
CA TYR A 37 9.80 8.84 11.16
C TYR A 37 10.12 7.77 10.12
N VAL A 38 9.46 6.61 10.21
CA VAL A 38 9.76 5.43 9.38
C VAL A 38 8.53 5.02 8.56
N LYS A 39 8.73 4.76 7.27
CA LYS A 39 7.75 4.21 6.32
C LYS A 39 8.42 3.18 5.42
N LYS A 40 8.06 1.90 5.50
CA LYS A 40 8.55 0.83 4.59
C LYS A 40 10.05 0.97 4.27
N ASP A 41 10.87 1.03 5.32
CA ASP A 41 12.34 1.14 5.25
C ASP A 41 12.91 2.52 4.86
N ILE A 42 12.06 3.51 4.57
CA ILE A 42 12.46 4.91 4.40
C ILE A 42 12.38 5.62 5.76
N MET A 43 13.45 6.33 6.11
CA MET A 43 13.50 7.20 7.29
C MET A 43 13.37 8.66 6.87
N TYR A 44 12.62 9.43 7.66
CA TYR A 44 12.43 10.86 7.50
C TYR A 44 12.81 11.57 8.80
N ASP A 45 13.46 12.72 8.68
CA ASP A 45 13.88 13.50 9.84
C ASP A 45 12.70 14.26 10.45
N THR A 46 11.70 14.63 9.63
CA THR A 46 10.51 15.36 10.08
C THR A 46 9.21 14.64 9.78
N PHE A 47 8.18 14.94 10.59
CA PHE A 47 6.81 14.46 10.34
C PHE A 47 6.28 14.95 8.99
N THR A 48 6.62 16.19 8.62
CA THR A 48 6.13 16.84 7.40
C THR A 48 6.59 16.07 6.16
N GLU A 49 7.88 15.76 6.05
CA GLU A 49 8.42 14.95 4.95
C GLU A 49 7.73 13.59 4.86
N ALA A 50 7.50 12.97 6.01
CA ALA A 50 6.88 11.67 6.12
C ALA A 50 5.39 11.70 5.69
N LYS A 51 4.68 12.77 6.07
CA LYS A 51 3.27 13.02 5.73
C LYS A 51 3.10 13.34 4.24
N ASP A 52 4.04 14.08 3.64
CA ASP A 52 3.95 14.48 2.24
C ASP A 52 4.06 13.30 1.27
N LEU A 53 4.48 12.14 1.76
CA LEU A 53 4.68 10.92 0.97
C LEU A 53 3.75 9.78 1.39
N GLN A 54 2.71 10.08 2.18
CA GLN A 54 1.85 9.06 2.80
C GLN A 54 0.90 8.36 1.80
N TRP A 55 0.63 8.95 0.64
CA TRP A 55 -0.21 8.35 -0.41
C TRP A 55 0.67 7.89 -1.57
N GLU A 56 0.48 6.66 -2.07
CA GLU A 56 1.34 6.09 -3.13
C GLU A 56 0.51 5.50 -4.26
N CYS A 57 0.86 5.76 -5.52
CA CYS A 57 0.23 5.11 -6.66
C CYS A 57 0.71 3.66 -6.80
N ASP A 58 -0.20 2.71 -6.96
CA ASP A 58 0.12 1.30 -7.13
C ASP A 58 0.84 1.00 -8.45
N LYS A 59 0.49 1.73 -9.53
CA LYS A 59 1.03 1.48 -10.88
C LYS A 59 2.41 2.09 -11.12
N CYS A 60 2.65 3.31 -10.65
CA CYS A 60 3.88 4.05 -10.95
C CYS A 60 4.69 4.48 -9.71
N LYS A 61 4.22 4.14 -8.50
CA LYS A 61 4.89 4.45 -7.23
C LYS A 61 5.08 5.94 -6.93
N CYS A 62 4.46 6.84 -7.70
CA CYS A 62 4.40 8.26 -7.36
C CYS A 62 3.75 8.47 -6.00
N THR A 63 4.29 9.39 -5.22
CA THR A 63 3.83 9.71 -3.87
C THR A 63 3.13 11.07 -3.81
N PHE A 64 2.14 11.20 -2.93
CA PHE A 64 1.32 12.40 -2.77
C PHE A 64 1.10 12.71 -1.29
N SER A 65 0.92 13.99 -0.98
CA SER A 65 0.66 14.45 0.39
C SER A 65 -0.82 14.33 0.77
N LYS A 66 -1.73 14.38 -0.22
CA LYS A 66 -3.17 14.28 -0.01
C LYS A 66 -3.82 13.22 -0.92
N TYR A 67 -4.92 12.66 -0.44
CA TYR A 67 -5.71 11.68 -1.18
C TYR A 67 -6.32 12.22 -2.49
N PRO A 68 -6.87 13.45 -2.56
CA PRO A 68 -7.40 13.99 -3.81
C PRO A 68 -6.37 14.03 -4.95
N ASP A 69 -5.11 14.30 -4.61
CA ASP A 69 -4.01 14.35 -5.58
C ASP A 69 -3.70 12.94 -6.13
N LEU A 70 -3.64 11.93 -5.25
CA LEU A 70 -3.52 10.54 -5.69
C LEU A 70 -4.72 10.11 -6.56
N LYS A 71 -5.93 10.52 -6.17
CA LYS A 71 -7.15 10.21 -6.93
C LYS A 71 -7.12 10.84 -8.32
N GLY A 72 -6.80 12.13 -8.41
CA GLY A 72 -6.63 12.85 -9.68
C GLY A 72 -5.58 12.18 -10.56
N HIS A 73 -4.41 11.88 -9.98
CA HIS A 73 -3.34 11.16 -10.67
C HIS A 73 -3.80 9.80 -11.23
N LYS A 74 -4.52 8.99 -10.43
CA LYS A 74 -5.05 7.70 -10.91
C LYS A 74 -6.01 7.88 -12.08
N THR A 75 -6.87 8.89 -12.04
CA THR A 75 -7.80 9.19 -13.15
C THR A 75 -7.04 9.68 -14.40
N GLU A 76 -6.14 10.66 -14.26
CA GLU A 76 -5.48 11.33 -15.39
C GLU A 76 -4.37 10.49 -16.04
N LYS A 77 -3.55 9.79 -15.25
CA LYS A 77 -2.38 9.05 -15.74
C LYS A 77 -2.64 7.57 -15.98
N HIS A 78 -3.67 7.02 -15.35
CA HIS A 78 -3.91 5.59 -15.36
C HIS A 78 -5.32 5.18 -15.77
N SER A 79 -6.17 6.15 -16.11
CA SER A 79 -7.53 5.96 -16.64
C SER A 79 -8.34 4.92 -15.86
N TYR A 80 -8.35 5.05 -14.53
CA TYR A 80 -9.18 4.21 -13.64
C TYR A 80 -10.68 4.39 -13.83
#